data_AF-A0A937H535-F1
#
_entry.id   AF-A0A937H535-F1
#
_cell.length_a   1.000
_cell.length_b   1.000
_cell.length_c   1.000
_cell.angle_alpha   90.00
_cell.angle_beta   90.00
_cell.angle_gamma   90.00
#
_symmetry.space_group_name_H-M   'P 1'
#
loop_
_entity.id
_entity.type
_entity.pdbx_description
1 polymer ?
#
loop_
_entity_poly.entity_id
_entity_poly.type
_entity_poly.pdbx_seq_one_letter_code
_entity_poly.pdbx_strand_id
1 'polypeptide(L)'
;MKFESKSIEVFKYQYNNNLVYKSFCDSINIKTENIDSIEKIPFLPISLFKSNKIISGDSKIDKIFISSGTTGSKSTHYVIDKSLYEKNIINCFNQFYKKASDYAFIGVCPSPKSKPNSSLVFMINHLINSSDYRQSQFITNGIELINLIEDLKQKNINYIIYGLSYALLDISEKMKFDFENSIIIETGGMKGFRDEIPKEELHNLLSERFGTVNIHSEYGMTELLSQSYAIENLKFKTPDSKRIMVRSETDPFKIQKKGRGAFNIIDLANINSCSFLATDDYGSVTEDFFEIYGRIDESDIRGCNQMLL
;
A
#
# COMPACT_ATOMS: atom_id res chain seq x y z
N MET A 1 13.29 -15.69 11.77
CA MET A 1 13.31 -15.82 13.25
C MET A 1 12.54 -14.73 14.00
N LYS A 2 12.95 -13.44 14.06
CA LYS A 2 12.21 -12.41 14.84
C LYS A 2 10.84 -12.04 14.25
N PHE A 3 10.72 -12.01 12.92
CA PHE A 3 9.44 -11.71 12.27
C PHE A 3 8.43 -12.85 12.44
N GLU A 4 8.81 -14.09 12.11
CA GLU A 4 7.92 -15.26 12.14
C GLU A 4 7.35 -15.53 13.55
N SER A 5 8.20 -15.47 14.59
CA SER A 5 7.74 -15.61 15.98
C SER A 5 6.72 -14.54 16.37
N LYS A 6 7.00 -13.26 16.06
CA LYS A 6 6.06 -12.17 16.27
C LYS A 6 4.77 -12.34 15.48
N SER A 7 4.82 -12.84 14.25
CA SER A 7 3.62 -13.11 13.45
C SER A 7 2.73 -14.17 14.11
N ILE A 8 3.32 -15.22 14.68
CA ILE A 8 2.58 -16.25 15.41
C ILE A 8 1.98 -15.69 16.72
N GLU A 9 2.71 -14.83 17.44
CA GLU A 9 2.19 -14.14 18.63
C GLU A 9 1.01 -13.23 18.27
N VAL A 10 1.15 -12.42 17.21
CA VAL A 10 0.08 -11.55 16.70
C VAL A 10 -1.11 -12.36 16.22
N PHE A 11 -0.89 -13.50 15.55
CA PHE A 11 -1.97 -14.42 15.19
C PHE A 11 -2.78 -14.86 16.41
N LYS A 12 -2.10 -15.34 17.46
CA LYS A 12 -2.77 -15.77 18.70
C LYS A 12 -3.51 -14.62 19.38
N TYR A 13 -2.92 -13.44 19.39
CA TYR A 13 -3.58 -12.23 19.90
C TYR A 13 -4.86 -11.92 19.11
N GLN A 14 -4.77 -11.82 17.77
CA GLN A 14 -5.91 -11.45 16.93
C GLN A 14 -6.99 -12.53 16.89
N TYR A 15 -6.63 -13.82 16.93
CA TYR A 15 -7.60 -14.91 17.04
C TYR A 15 -8.46 -14.78 18.32
N ASN A 16 -7.88 -14.34 19.44
CA ASN A 16 -8.61 -14.19 20.69
C ASN A 16 -9.37 -12.86 20.81
N ASN A 17 -8.95 -11.81 20.09
CA ASN A 17 -9.44 -10.44 20.29
C ASN A 17 -10.19 -9.85 19.08
N ASN A 18 -10.22 -10.53 17.94
CA ASN A 18 -10.95 -10.10 16.75
C ASN A 18 -12.04 -11.12 16.41
N LEU A 19 -13.30 -10.75 16.69
CA LEU A 19 -14.45 -11.64 16.51
C LEU A 19 -14.61 -12.12 15.06
N VAL A 20 -14.36 -11.25 14.08
CA VAL A 20 -14.48 -11.58 12.66
C VAL A 20 -13.38 -12.55 12.26
N TYR A 21 -12.13 -12.27 12.65
CA TYR A 21 -10.99 -13.12 12.35
C TYR A 21 -11.11 -14.49 13.03
N LYS A 22 -11.56 -14.51 14.29
CA LYS A 22 -11.87 -15.74 15.02
C LYS A 22 -12.94 -16.57 14.30
N SER A 23 -14.08 -15.96 13.98
CA SER A 23 -15.17 -16.64 13.27
C SER A 23 -14.73 -17.18 11.91
N PHE A 24 -13.84 -16.47 11.22
CA PHE A 24 -13.23 -16.97 9.99
C PHE A 24 -12.34 -18.18 10.26
N CYS A 25 -11.42 -18.10 11.22
CA CYS A 25 -10.54 -19.23 11.57
C CYS A 25 -11.32 -20.48 12.01
N ASP A 26 -12.38 -20.29 12.81
CA ASP A 26 -13.22 -21.37 13.31
C ASP A 26 -13.99 -22.05 12.16
N SER A 27 -14.47 -21.29 11.16
CA SER A 27 -15.23 -21.85 10.03
C SER A 27 -14.39 -22.72 9.09
N ILE A 28 -13.08 -22.50 9.04
CA ILE A 28 -12.11 -23.33 8.32
C ILE A 28 -11.38 -24.33 9.23
N ASN A 29 -11.91 -24.58 10.44
CA ASN A 29 -11.43 -25.56 11.41
C ASN A 29 -9.95 -25.39 11.80
N ILE A 30 -9.48 -24.16 11.93
CA ILE A 30 -8.10 -23.88 12.36
C ILE A 30 -7.93 -24.26 13.82
N LYS A 31 -6.86 -25.02 14.09
CA LYS A 31 -6.38 -25.36 15.43
C LYS A 31 -5.18 -24.50 15.77
N THR A 32 -5.34 -23.54 16.68
CA THR A 32 -4.30 -22.54 16.99
C THR A 32 -2.97 -23.16 17.46
N GLU A 33 -3.03 -24.33 18.09
CA GLU A 33 -1.88 -25.12 18.55
C GLU A 33 -1.03 -25.68 17.40
N ASN A 34 -1.60 -25.81 16.20
CA ASN A 34 -0.91 -26.32 15.02
C ASN A 34 -0.23 -25.23 14.19
N ILE A 35 -0.35 -23.96 14.61
CA ILE A 35 0.22 -22.80 13.91
C ILE A 35 1.64 -22.54 14.44
N ASP A 36 2.60 -23.22 13.83
CA ASP A 36 4.04 -23.14 14.13
C ASP A 36 4.87 -22.41 13.05
N SER A 37 4.24 -22.01 11.95
CA SER A 37 4.87 -21.30 10.84
C SER A 37 3.90 -20.29 10.21
N ILE A 38 4.44 -19.30 9.50
CA ILE A 38 3.64 -18.23 8.89
C ILE A 38 2.76 -18.70 7.72
N GLU A 39 3.16 -19.77 7.04
CA GLU A 39 2.40 -20.44 5.98
C GLU A 39 1.12 -21.08 6.48
N LYS A 40 1.09 -21.48 7.76
CA LYS A 40 -0.09 -22.11 8.37
C LYS A 40 -1.09 -21.09 8.88
N ILE A 41 -0.70 -19.82 9.02
CA ILE A 41 -1.60 -18.77 9.49
C ILE A 41 -2.74 -18.57 8.47
N PRO A 42 -4.02 -18.59 8.88
CA PRO A 42 -5.12 -18.33 7.98
C PRO A 42 -5.19 -16.84 7.59
N PHE A 43 -5.28 -16.56 6.29
CA PHE A 43 -5.32 -15.20 5.76
C PHE A 43 -6.76 -14.77 5.48
N LEU A 44 -7.20 -13.68 6.09
CA LEU A 44 -8.54 -13.14 5.99
C LEU A 44 -8.77 -12.51 4.61
N PRO A 45 -9.80 -12.91 3.85
CA PRO A 45 -10.13 -12.28 2.57
C PRO A 45 -10.39 -10.77 2.72
N ILE A 46 -9.70 -9.94 1.94
CA ILE A 46 -9.84 -8.47 2.02
C ILE A 46 -11.26 -7.98 1.74
N SER A 47 -12.07 -8.76 1.00
CA SER A 47 -13.47 -8.46 0.72
C SER A 47 -14.32 -8.33 1.99
N LEU A 48 -13.93 -8.96 3.11
CA LEU A 48 -14.65 -8.86 4.38
C LEU A 48 -14.61 -7.45 4.98
N PHE A 49 -13.63 -6.61 4.63
CA PHE A 49 -13.60 -5.19 5.03
C PHE A 49 -14.76 -4.36 4.43
N LYS A 50 -15.46 -4.90 3.41
CA LYS A 50 -16.63 -4.24 2.79
C LYS A 50 -17.91 -4.42 3.58
N SER A 51 -17.99 -5.44 4.43
CA SER A 51 -19.21 -5.84 5.13
C SER A 51 -19.04 -6.00 6.64
N ASN A 52 -17.80 -6.01 7.15
CA ASN A 52 -17.50 -6.25 8.56
C ASN A 52 -16.63 -5.17 9.17
N LYS A 53 -16.83 -4.93 10.46
CA LYS A 53 -15.95 -4.12 11.30
C LYS A 53 -14.82 -5.01 11.82
N ILE A 54 -13.67 -4.96 11.17
CA ILE A 54 -12.50 -5.79 11.50
C ILE A 54 -11.62 -5.03 12.49
N ILE A 55 -11.70 -5.38 13.76
CA ILE A 55 -10.94 -4.80 14.86
C ILE A 55 -10.46 -5.89 15.82
N SER A 56 -9.24 -5.74 16.34
CA SER A 56 -8.71 -6.57 17.43
C SER A 56 -8.75 -5.75 18.71
N GLY A 57 -9.68 -6.11 19.60
CA GLY A 57 -9.96 -5.39 20.85
C GLY A 57 -11.24 -4.53 20.79
N ASP A 58 -11.47 -3.82 21.88
CA ASP A 58 -12.70 -3.11 22.25
C ASP A 58 -12.48 -1.60 22.49
N SER A 59 -11.27 -1.12 22.19
CA SER A 59 -10.91 0.29 22.28
C SER A 59 -11.65 1.17 21.27
N LYS A 60 -11.72 2.47 21.59
CA LYS A 60 -12.35 3.48 20.73
C LYS A 60 -11.58 3.59 19.40
N ILE A 61 -12.33 3.83 18.32
CA ILE A 61 -11.75 4.06 16.99
C ILE A 61 -11.29 5.51 16.91
N ASP A 62 -10.01 5.72 16.59
CA ASP A 62 -9.42 7.04 16.38
C ASP A 62 -9.62 7.54 14.95
N LYS A 63 -9.52 6.65 13.96
CA LYS A 63 -9.58 7.02 12.54
C LYS A 63 -10.29 5.95 11.72
N ILE A 64 -11.02 6.39 10.70
CA ILE A 64 -11.67 5.52 9.72
C ILE A 64 -11.15 5.87 8.34
N PHE A 65 -10.69 4.86 7.61
CA PHE A 65 -10.34 4.97 6.20
C PHE A 65 -11.34 4.23 5.35
N ILE A 66 -11.64 4.79 4.18
CA ILE A 66 -12.63 4.27 3.23
C ILE A 66 -11.97 4.19 1.86
N SER A 67 -12.09 3.02 1.21
CA SER A 67 -11.50 2.82 -0.12
C SER A 67 -12.24 3.61 -1.21
N SER A 68 -11.56 3.84 -2.33
CA SER A 68 -12.04 4.70 -3.43
C SER A 68 -13.18 4.10 -4.27
N GLY A 69 -13.62 2.85 -3.99
CA GLY A 69 -14.49 2.01 -4.81
C GLY A 69 -15.44 2.76 -5.76
N THR A 70 -15.27 2.53 -7.06
CA THR A 70 -16.02 3.17 -8.16
C THR A 70 -17.29 2.40 -8.52
N THR A 71 -17.41 1.13 -8.11
CA THR A 71 -18.59 0.28 -8.26
C THR A 71 -18.67 -0.69 -7.07
N GLY A 72 -19.84 -0.77 -6.41
CA GLY A 72 -20.09 -1.68 -5.27
C GLY A 72 -19.73 -1.15 -3.87
N SER A 73 -19.69 -2.06 -2.89
CA SER A 73 -19.43 -1.75 -1.47
C SER A 73 -17.96 -1.41 -1.23
N LYS A 74 -17.71 -0.26 -0.57
CA LYS A 74 -16.37 0.21 -0.21
C LYS A 74 -15.84 -0.51 1.02
N SER A 75 -14.56 -0.82 1.02
CA SER A 75 -13.87 -1.31 2.21
C SER A 75 -13.75 -0.20 3.25
N THR A 76 -13.93 -0.56 4.52
CA THR A 76 -13.74 0.36 5.65
C THR A 76 -12.68 -0.21 6.59
N HIS A 77 -11.60 0.54 6.81
CA HIS A 77 -10.57 0.19 7.79
C HIS A 77 -10.71 1.07 9.03
N TYR A 78 -11.00 0.43 10.16
CA TYR A 78 -11.12 1.07 11.47
C TYR A 78 -9.77 1.02 12.19
N VAL A 79 -9.18 2.19 12.44
CA VAL A 79 -7.88 2.33 13.10
C VAL A 79 -8.12 2.77 14.54
N ILE A 80 -7.79 1.89 15.48
CA ILE A 80 -7.93 2.12 16.92
C ILE A 80 -6.87 3.10 17.44
N ASP A 81 -5.63 2.95 17.01
CA ASP A 81 -4.52 3.80 17.44
C ASP A 81 -3.91 4.49 16.22
N LYS A 82 -4.28 5.75 16.03
CA LYS A 82 -3.78 6.55 14.91
C LYS A 82 -2.28 6.84 15.03
N SER A 83 -1.77 6.95 16.25
CA SER A 83 -0.37 7.28 16.52
C SER A 83 0.58 6.14 16.11
N LEU A 84 0.13 4.89 16.25
CA LEU A 84 0.85 3.72 15.75
C LEU A 84 1.03 3.79 14.24
N TYR A 85 -0.03 4.16 13.50
CA TYR A 85 0.05 4.30 12.05
C TYR A 85 0.99 5.44 11.64
N GLU A 86 0.85 6.62 12.26
CA GLU A 86 1.73 7.77 12.05
C GLU A 86 3.22 7.38 12.22
N LYS A 87 3.55 6.71 13.32
CA LYS A 87 4.91 6.22 13.57
C LYS A 87 5.35 5.18 12.54
N ASN A 88 4.45 4.30 12.11
CA ASN A 88 4.75 3.28 11.10
C ASN A 88 5.02 3.88 9.71
N ILE A 89 4.33 4.95 9.32
CA ILE A 89 4.57 5.65 8.05
C ILE A 89 6.04 6.10 7.97
N ILE A 90 6.52 6.78 9.01
CA ILE A 90 7.90 7.28 9.07
C ILE A 90 8.90 6.12 9.12
N ASN A 91 8.62 5.08 9.92
CA ASN A 91 9.49 3.91 10.01
C ASN A 91 9.58 3.13 8.68
N CYS A 92 8.48 3.00 7.95
CA CYS A 92 8.48 2.36 6.64
C CYS A 92 9.28 3.20 5.65
N PHE A 93 8.95 4.49 5.52
CA PHE A 93 9.62 5.40 4.60
C PHE A 93 11.15 5.43 4.79
N ASN A 94 11.61 5.56 6.04
CA ASN A 94 13.04 5.64 6.37
C ASN A 94 13.83 4.34 6.11
N GLN A 95 13.17 3.21 5.81
CA GLN A 95 13.86 1.98 5.39
C GLN A 95 14.23 1.99 3.90
N PHE A 96 13.55 2.82 3.11
CA PHE A 96 13.70 2.89 1.65
C PHE A 96 14.42 4.17 1.21
N TYR A 97 14.25 5.23 1.98
CA TYR A 97 14.80 6.56 1.71
C TYR A 97 15.64 7.05 2.90
N LYS A 98 16.20 8.27 2.79
CA LYS A 98 16.76 8.96 3.95
C LYS A 98 15.65 9.31 4.95
N LYS A 99 16.00 9.97 6.06
CA LYS A 99 15.00 10.38 7.05
C LYS A 99 13.95 11.26 6.37
N ALA A 100 12.68 11.01 6.65
CA ALA A 100 11.58 11.81 6.10
C ALA A 100 11.78 13.32 6.35
N SER A 101 12.31 13.71 7.52
CA SER A 101 12.65 15.10 7.85
C SER A 101 13.64 15.75 6.87
N ASP A 102 14.50 14.96 6.24
CA ASP A 102 15.55 15.42 5.31
C ASP A 102 15.00 15.76 3.92
N TYR A 103 13.70 15.56 3.67
CA TYR A 103 13.03 15.86 2.40
C TYR A 103 11.94 16.92 2.55
N ALA A 104 11.83 17.81 1.57
CA ALA A 104 10.57 18.51 1.30
C ALA A 104 9.62 17.58 0.51
N PHE A 105 8.39 17.40 0.97
CA PHE A 105 7.41 16.55 0.30
C PHE A 105 6.40 17.39 -0.48
N ILE A 106 6.22 17.08 -1.76
CA ILE A 106 5.25 17.72 -2.63
C ILE A 106 4.15 16.71 -2.97
N GLY A 107 2.98 16.87 -2.34
CA GLY A 107 1.83 16.00 -2.53
C GLY A 107 1.04 16.37 -3.79
N VAL A 108 1.15 15.58 -4.86
CA VAL A 108 0.38 15.77 -6.10
C VAL A 108 -0.84 14.85 -6.08
N CYS A 109 -1.79 15.18 -5.20
CA CYS A 109 -3.04 14.47 -5.01
C CYS A 109 -4.08 15.39 -4.33
N PRO A 110 -5.37 14.99 -4.28
CA PRO A 110 -6.38 15.77 -3.57
C PRO A 110 -6.00 16.01 -2.11
N SER A 111 -6.28 17.22 -1.61
CA SER A 111 -5.91 17.60 -0.24
C SER A 111 -6.65 16.80 0.82
N PRO A 112 -6.11 16.70 2.06
CA PRO A 112 -6.77 16.03 3.18
C PRO A 112 -8.19 16.55 3.47
N LYS A 113 -8.45 17.83 3.20
CA LYS A 113 -9.78 18.43 3.33
C LYS A 113 -10.78 17.83 2.34
N SER A 114 -10.34 17.53 1.11
CA SER A 114 -11.18 16.97 0.05
C SER A 114 -11.38 15.44 0.18
N LYS A 115 -10.38 14.72 0.71
CA LYS A 115 -10.39 13.27 0.89
C LYS A 115 -10.04 12.88 2.33
N PRO A 116 -10.83 13.27 3.34
CA PRO A 116 -10.48 13.09 4.75
C PRO A 116 -10.36 11.63 5.20
N ASN A 117 -10.98 10.70 4.47
CA ASN A 117 -10.98 9.26 4.78
C ASN A 117 -10.08 8.44 3.84
N SER A 118 -9.22 9.07 3.03
CA SER A 118 -8.23 8.34 2.24
C SER A 118 -6.99 8.06 3.10
N SER A 119 -6.64 6.78 3.27
CA SER A 119 -5.41 6.38 3.98
C SER A 119 -4.15 6.90 3.27
N LEU A 120 -4.15 6.89 1.94
CA LEU A 120 -3.04 7.42 1.14
C LEU A 120 -2.86 8.93 1.34
N VAL A 121 -3.92 9.72 1.21
CA VAL A 121 -3.84 11.18 1.41
C VAL A 121 -3.43 11.49 2.85
N PHE A 122 -3.90 10.70 3.81
CA PHE A 122 -3.46 10.80 5.21
C PHE A 122 -1.95 10.55 5.35
N MET A 123 -1.42 9.50 4.72
CA MET A 123 0.01 9.19 4.74
C MET A 123 0.86 10.29 4.10
N ILE A 124 0.51 10.75 2.89
CA ILE A 124 1.24 11.84 2.23
C ILE A 124 1.21 13.10 3.10
N ASN A 125 0.07 13.42 3.71
CA ASN A 125 -0.04 14.53 4.64
C ASN A 125 0.85 14.35 5.87
N HIS A 126 0.96 13.13 6.41
CA HIS A 126 1.84 12.85 7.54
C HIS A 126 3.30 13.05 7.16
N LEU A 127 3.74 12.60 5.98
CA LEU A 127 5.09 12.85 5.47
C LEU A 127 5.37 14.35 5.31
N ILE A 128 4.44 15.10 4.71
CA ILE A 128 4.53 16.58 4.59
C ILE A 128 4.75 17.24 5.96
N ASN A 129 3.98 16.83 6.98
CA ASN A 129 4.08 17.41 8.33
C ASN A 129 5.28 16.88 9.14
N SER A 130 5.97 15.85 8.67
CA SER A 130 7.21 15.32 9.28
C SER A 130 8.48 15.93 8.70
N SER A 131 8.34 16.73 7.64
CA SER A 131 9.45 17.46 7.00
C SER A 131 9.91 18.64 7.86
N ASP A 132 11.21 18.91 7.89
CA ASP A 132 11.76 20.13 8.49
C ASP A 132 11.63 21.36 7.55
N TYR A 133 11.21 21.14 6.29
CA TYR A 133 11.11 22.17 5.27
C TYR A 133 9.67 22.68 5.13
N ARG A 134 9.48 23.99 5.36
CA ARG A 134 8.19 24.69 5.24
C ARG A 134 7.60 24.66 3.82
N GLN A 135 8.42 24.36 2.82
CA GLN A 135 8.02 24.18 1.44
C GLN A 135 7.16 22.94 1.19
N SER A 136 7.16 21.97 2.12
CA SER A 136 6.35 20.76 1.99
C SER A 136 4.87 21.10 1.95
N GLN A 137 4.19 20.73 0.88
CA GLN A 137 2.79 21.10 0.65
C GLN A 137 2.12 20.22 -0.41
N PHE A 138 0.80 20.33 -0.50
CA PHE A 138 0.03 19.75 -1.62
C PHE A 138 0.00 20.74 -2.78
N ILE A 139 0.19 20.24 -4.01
CA ILE A 139 0.11 21.03 -5.25
C ILE A 139 -0.79 20.34 -6.26
N THR A 140 -1.62 21.13 -6.94
CA THR A 140 -2.47 20.67 -8.06
C THR A 140 -2.25 21.46 -9.35
N ASN A 141 -1.34 22.44 -9.35
CA ASN A 141 -1.06 23.33 -10.48
C ASN A 141 0.40 23.21 -10.93
N GLY A 142 0.62 23.02 -12.23
CA GLY A 142 1.97 22.82 -12.80
C GLY A 142 2.89 24.03 -12.68
N ILE A 143 2.37 25.25 -12.76
CA ILE A 143 3.17 26.48 -12.63
C ILE A 143 3.64 26.65 -11.18
N GLU A 144 2.75 26.40 -10.21
CA GLU A 144 3.11 26.40 -8.79
C GLU A 144 4.16 25.34 -8.48
N LEU A 145 4.04 24.16 -9.12
CA LEU A 145 5.04 23.09 -8.99
C LEU A 145 6.41 23.55 -9.50
N ILE A 146 6.51 24.15 -10.69
CA ILE A 146 7.78 24.67 -11.23
C ILE A 146 8.42 25.65 -10.25
N ASN A 147 7.67 26.69 -9.85
CA ASN A 147 8.20 27.74 -8.99
C ASN A 147 8.71 27.17 -7.65
N LEU A 148 7.99 26.18 -7.08
CA LEU A 148 8.42 25.54 -5.85
C LEU A 148 9.70 24.71 -6.04
N ILE A 149 9.77 23.92 -7.11
CA ILE A 149 10.94 23.10 -7.39
C ILE A 149 12.17 23.96 -7.67
N GLU A 150 12.02 25.09 -8.38
CA GLU A 150 13.10 26.04 -8.58
C GLU A 150 13.63 26.63 -7.25
N ASP A 151 12.73 27.03 -6.34
CA ASP A 151 13.11 27.48 -4.98
C ASP A 151 13.88 26.41 -4.20
N LEU A 152 13.40 25.17 -4.25
CA LEU A 152 14.02 24.03 -3.56
C LEU A 152 15.41 23.73 -4.13
N LYS A 153 15.57 23.75 -5.46
CA LYS A 153 16.86 23.58 -6.14
C LYS A 153 17.84 24.69 -5.76
N GLN A 154 17.43 25.96 -5.78
CA GLN A 154 18.28 27.09 -5.39
C GLN A 154 18.76 27.00 -3.93
N LYS A 155 17.93 26.42 -3.05
CA LYS A 155 18.26 26.21 -1.63
C LYS A 155 18.98 24.90 -1.34
N ASN A 156 19.27 24.07 -2.36
CA ASN A 156 19.87 22.74 -2.22
C ASN A 156 19.08 21.83 -1.25
N ILE A 157 17.74 21.92 -1.28
CA ILE A 157 16.87 21.10 -0.45
C ILE A 157 16.52 19.81 -1.20
N ASN A 158 16.71 18.65 -0.57
CA ASN A 158 16.22 17.40 -1.14
C ASN A 158 14.70 17.39 -1.13
N TYR A 159 14.06 16.93 -2.20
CA TYR A 159 12.60 16.86 -2.27
C TYR A 159 12.11 15.60 -2.96
N ILE A 160 10.85 15.27 -2.69
CA ILE A 160 10.14 14.15 -3.31
C ILE A 160 8.77 14.65 -3.77
N ILE A 161 8.47 14.40 -5.03
CA ILE A 161 7.12 14.58 -5.58
C ILE A 161 6.38 13.26 -5.38
N TYR A 162 5.31 13.26 -4.59
CA TYR A 162 4.52 12.08 -4.28
C TYR A 162 3.07 12.29 -4.70
N GLY A 163 2.62 11.57 -5.73
CA GLY A 163 1.28 11.76 -6.28
C GLY A 163 0.55 10.50 -6.72
N LEU A 164 -0.76 10.64 -6.85
CA LEU A 164 -1.60 9.64 -7.53
C LEU A 164 -1.21 9.62 -9.01
N SER A 165 -1.11 8.45 -9.65
CA SER A 165 -0.67 8.36 -11.05
C SER A 165 -1.45 9.29 -11.99
N TYR A 166 -2.79 9.35 -11.86
CA TYR A 166 -3.61 10.23 -12.71
C TYR A 166 -3.30 11.72 -12.49
N ALA A 167 -3.05 12.14 -11.24
CA ALA A 167 -2.80 13.53 -10.93
C ALA A 167 -1.40 13.97 -11.43
N LEU A 168 -0.42 13.07 -11.35
CA LEU A 168 0.90 13.26 -11.96
C LEU A 168 0.83 13.32 -13.49
N LEU A 169 -0.03 12.50 -14.11
CA LEU A 169 -0.27 12.59 -15.55
C LEU A 169 -0.98 13.91 -15.92
N ASP A 170 -2.05 14.28 -15.23
CA ASP A 170 -2.82 15.50 -15.50
C ASP A 170 -1.96 16.77 -15.41
N ILE A 171 -1.11 16.87 -14.38
CA ILE A 171 -0.23 18.04 -14.21
C ILE A 171 0.87 18.09 -15.27
N SER A 172 1.32 16.93 -15.77
CA SER A 172 2.40 16.79 -16.74
C SER A 172 1.94 16.78 -18.20
N GLU A 173 0.63 16.73 -18.47
CA GLU A 173 0.10 16.91 -19.84
C GLU A 173 0.15 18.36 -20.31
N LYS A 174 -0.04 19.29 -19.38
CA LYS A 174 -0.14 20.71 -19.70
C LYS A 174 1.22 21.34 -19.92
N MET A 175 2.28 20.69 -19.42
CA MET A 175 3.62 21.26 -19.26
C MET A 175 4.66 20.13 -19.23
N LYS A 176 5.81 20.31 -19.88
CA LYS A 176 6.99 19.48 -19.65
C LYS A 176 7.86 20.11 -18.56
N PHE A 177 8.43 19.29 -17.70
CA PHE A 177 9.33 19.73 -16.64
C PHE A 177 10.77 19.28 -16.89
N ASP A 178 11.72 20.00 -16.31
CA ASP A 178 13.14 19.61 -16.27
C ASP A 178 13.57 19.43 -14.81
N PHE A 179 13.09 18.34 -14.22
CA PHE A 179 13.31 17.99 -12.83
C PHE A 179 14.41 16.94 -12.70
N GLU A 180 15.52 17.12 -13.42
CA GLU A 180 16.68 16.22 -13.35
C GLU A 180 17.03 15.84 -11.90
N ASN A 181 17.31 14.55 -11.67
CA ASN A 181 17.61 13.94 -10.37
C ASN A 181 16.49 13.95 -9.32
N SER A 182 15.30 14.48 -9.63
CA SER A 182 14.16 14.48 -8.70
C SER A 182 13.57 13.09 -8.54
N ILE A 183 13.20 12.73 -7.32
CA ILE A 183 12.46 11.50 -7.05
C ILE A 183 10.96 11.78 -7.21
N ILE A 184 10.31 10.98 -8.05
CA ILE A 184 8.86 10.97 -8.20
C ILE A 184 8.35 9.63 -7.73
N ILE A 185 7.54 9.63 -6.67
CA ILE A 185 6.84 8.45 -6.20
C ILE A 185 5.42 8.53 -6.73
N GLU A 186 5.10 7.64 -7.68
CA GLU A 186 3.71 7.43 -8.07
C GLU A 186 3.09 6.29 -7.25
N THR A 187 1.80 6.39 -7.03
CA THR A 187 0.98 5.37 -6.37
C THR A 187 -0.33 5.25 -7.12
N GLY A 188 -1.11 4.20 -6.83
CA GLY A 188 -2.36 3.88 -7.52
C GLY A 188 -3.36 5.05 -7.57
N GLY A 189 -4.47 4.88 -8.29
CA GLY A 189 -5.49 5.93 -8.42
C GLY A 189 -6.00 6.15 -9.84
N MET A 190 -5.51 5.38 -10.82
CA MET A 190 -5.98 5.45 -12.22
C MET A 190 -7.45 5.06 -12.40
N LYS A 191 -7.99 4.19 -11.52
CA LYS A 191 -9.35 3.64 -11.64
C LYS A 191 -10.42 4.74 -11.68
N GLY A 192 -11.16 4.79 -12.79
CA GLY A 192 -12.26 5.73 -13.03
C GLY A 192 -11.85 7.12 -13.52
N PHE A 193 -10.55 7.34 -13.76
CA PHE A 193 -10.04 8.61 -14.30
C PHE A 193 -9.52 8.48 -15.73
N ARG A 194 -8.86 7.36 -16.08
CA ARG A 194 -8.26 7.09 -17.39
C ARG A 194 -8.24 5.59 -17.67
N ASP A 195 -7.95 5.21 -18.92
CA ASP A 195 -7.65 3.82 -19.28
C ASP A 195 -6.48 3.28 -18.45
N GLU A 196 -6.48 1.97 -18.19
CA GLU A 196 -5.45 1.33 -17.40
C GLU A 196 -4.14 1.23 -18.21
N ILE A 197 -3.11 1.92 -17.75
CA ILE A 197 -1.79 1.97 -18.40
C ILE A 197 -0.86 0.96 -17.73
N PRO A 198 -0.15 0.09 -18.48
CA PRO A 198 0.90 -0.75 -17.94
C PRO A 198 1.92 0.04 -17.12
N LYS A 199 2.37 -0.50 -16.00
CA LYS A 199 3.21 0.23 -15.04
C LYS A 199 4.53 0.73 -15.65
N GLU A 200 5.15 -0.07 -16.52
CA GLU A 200 6.37 0.31 -17.26
C GLU A 200 6.12 1.48 -18.22
N GLU A 201 4.99 1.48 -18.93
CA GLU A 201 4.60 2.57 -19.82
C GLU A 201 4.31 3.85 -19.02
N LEU A 202 3.64 3.73 -17.87
CA LEU A 202 3.44 4.86 -16.95
C LEU A 202 4.78 5.44 -16.49
N HIS A 203 5.74 4.60 -16.11
CA HIS A 203 7.07 5.05 -15.68
C HIS A 203 7.82 5.77 -16.79
N ASN A 204 7.79 5.23 -18.02
CA ASN A 204 8.39 5.88 -19.19
C ASN A 204 7.76 7.25 -19.47
N LEU A 205 6.42 7.33 -19.42
CA LEU A 205 5.69 8.56 -19.66
C LEU A 205 5.96 9.62 -18.59
N LEU A 206 5.99 9.23 -17.31
CA LEU A 206 6.33 10.14 -16.22
C LEU A 206 7.79 10.58 -16.32
N SER A 207 8.70 9.66 -16.65
CA SER A 207 10.13 9.96 -16.83
C SER A 207 10.33 11.02 -17.92
N GLU A 208 9.72 10.83 -19.09
CA GLU A 208 9.80 11.79 -20.20
C GLU A 208 9.22 13.16 -19.80
N ARG A 209 8.03 13.18 -19.20
CA ARG A 209 7.31 14.44 -18.96
C ARG A 209 7.88 15.23 -17.79
N PHE A 210 8.42 14.57 -16.77
CA PHE A 210 9.04 15.24 -15.64
C PHE A 210 10.55 15.48 -15.82
N GLY A 211 11.18 14.86 -16.82
CA GLY A 211 12.61 15.01 -17.07
C GLY A 211 13.47 14.36 -15.99
N THR A 212 13.05 13.21 -15.45
CA THR A 212 13.82 12.47 -14.45
C THR A 212 13.72 10.97 -14.62
N VAL A 213 14.81 10.26 -14.39
CA VAL A 213 14.85 8.79 -14.44
C VAL A 213 14.38 8.14 -13.12
N ASN A 214 14.28 8.90 -12.04
CA ASN A 214 13.96 8.39 -10.70
C ASN A 214 12.43 8.33 -10.48
N ILE A 215 11.75 7.49 -11.26
CA ILE A 215 10.33 7.19 -11.09
C ILE A 215 10.19 5.93 -10.23
N HIS A 216 9.62 6.09 -9.04
CA HIS A 216 9.41 5.04 -8.06
C HIS A 216 7.93 4.74 -7.93
N SER A 217 7.62 3.55 -7.42
CA SER A 217 6.24 3.15 -7.11
C SER A 217 6.05 2.90 -5.63
N GLU A 218 4.87 3.22 -5.12
CA GLU A 218 4.39 2.69 -3.84
C GLU A 218 3.25 1.68 -4.05
N TYR A 219 3.26 0.64 -3.21
CA TYR A 219 2.20 -0.36 -3.10
C TYR A 219 1.61 -0.39 -1.69
N GLY A 220 0.31 -0.14 -1.64
CA GLY A 220 -0.51 -0.11 -0.44
C GLY A 220 -2.00 -0.23 -0.79
N MET A 221 -2.83 -0.24 0.24
CA MET A 221 -4.29 -0.26 0.11
C MET A 221 -4.92 0.29 1.40
N THR A 222 -6.24 0.45 1.42
CA THR A 222 -6.94 1.01 2.60
C THR A 222 -6.79 0.10 3.83
N GLU A 223 -6.73 -1.20 3.59
CA GLU A 223 -6.66 -2.28 4.57
C GLU A 223 -5.25 -2.46 5.15
N LEU A 224 -4.22 -1.83 4.59
CA LEU A 224 -2.83 -1.93 5.04
C LEU A 224 -2.37 -0.65 5.73
N LEU A 225 -1.46 -0.80 6.70
CA LEU A 225 -0.82 0.33 7.39
C LEU A 225 0.69 0.41 7.10
N SER A 226 1.27 -0.57 6.39
CA SER A 226 2.67 -0.56 5.92
C SER A 226 2.77 -0.48 4.39
N GLN A 227 3.57 0.47 3.90
CA GLN A 227 3.81 0.71 2.48
C GLN A 227 5.03 -0.04 1.98
N SER A 228 4.92 -0.59 0.77
CA SER A 228 6.04 -1.18 0.02
C SER A 228 6.47 -0.22 -1.08
N TYR A 229 7.76 -0.16 -1.40
CA TYR A 229 8.26 0.73 -2.45
C TYR A 229 9.09 -0.04 -3.49
N ALA A 230 8.92 0.32 -4.76
CA ALA A 230 9.84 -0.04 -5.83
C ALA A 230 10.65 1.21 -6.21
N ILE A 231 11.93 1.21 -5.84
CA ILE A 231 12.88 2.30 -6.16
C ILE A 231 13.50 2.08 -7.54
N GLU A 232 13.58 0.83 -8.00
CA GLU A 232 14.21 0.46 -9.25
C GLU A 232 13.42 -0.66 -9.92
N ASN A 233 13.31 -0.61 -11.25
CA ASN A 233 12.82 -1.69 -12.11
C ASN A 233 11.48 -2.31 -11.68
N LEU A 234 10.59 -1.54 -11.05
CA LEU A 234 9.30 -2.02 -10.51
C LEU A 234 9.40 -3.21 -9.53
N LYS A 235 10.58 -3.41 -8.94
CA LYS A 235 10.84 -4.46 -7.95
C LYS A 235 10.50 -3.94 -6.56
N PHE A 236 9.31 -4.28 -6.08
CA PHE A 236 8.83 -3.79 -4.80
C PHE A 236 9.50 -4.53 -3.64
N LYS A 237 9.94 -3.76 -2.65
CA LYS A 237 10.47 -4.25 -1.39
C LYS A 237 9.51 -3.90 -0.25
N THR A 238 9.43 -4.78 0.74
CA THR A 238 8.56 -4.63 1.92
C THR A 238 9.36 -4.17 3.14
N PRO A 239 8.79 -3.33 4.01
CA PRO A 239 9.43 -2.98 5.27
C PRO A 239 9.53 -4.19 6.20
N ASP A 240 10.35 -4.10 7.24
CA ASP A 240 10.59 -5.17 8.22
C ASP A 240 9.32 -5.68 8.93
N SER A 241 8.28 -4.85 9.01
CA SER A 241 6.97 -5.16 9.59
C SER A 241 6.01 -5.87 8.64
N LYS A 242 6.37 -6.03 7.36
CA LYS A 242 5.49 -6.57 6.31
C LYS A 242 6.14 -7.71 5.56
N ARG A 243 5.38 -8.74 5.22
CA ARG A 243 5.80 -9.81 4.30
C ARG A 243 4.70 -10.11 3.31
N ILE A 244 5.09 -10.46 2.08
CA ILE A 244 4.18 -10.94 1.04
C ILE A 244 4.55 -12.39 0.75
N MET A 245 3.51 -13.20 0.59
CA MET A 245 3.56 -14.61 0.25
C MET A 245 2.59 -14.84 -0.90
N VAL A 246 2.71 -15.98 -1.58
CA VAL A 246 1.78 -16.36 -2.64
C VAL A 246 0.92 -17.54 -2.20
N ARG A 247 -0.36 -17.51 -2.56
CA ARG A 247 -1.26 -18.66 -2.46
C ARG A 247 -1.56 -19.23 -3.85
N SER A 248 -1.79 -20.54 -3.92
CA SER A 248 -2.21 -21.21 -5.15
C SER A 248 -3.58 -20.69 -5.60
N GLU A 249 -3.75 -20.58 -6.93
CA GLU A 249 -5.05 -20.26 -7.54
C GLU A 249 -6.06 -21.40 -7.36
N THR A 250 -5.57 -22.65 -7.28
CA THR A 250 -6.39 -23.86 -7.17
C THR A 250 -6.62 -24.36 -5.75
N ASP A 251 -5.80 -23.90 -4.80
CA ASP A 251 -5.92 -24.24 -3.38
C ASP A 251 -5.53 -23.03 -2.52
N PRO A 252 -6.50 -22.30 -1.94
CA PRO A 252 -6.22 -21.09 -1.18
C PRO A 252 -5.42 -21.33 0.11
N PHE A 253 -5.32 -22.58 0.57
CA PHE A 253 -4.56 -22.97 1.76
C PHE A 253 -3.13 -23.40 1.43
N LYS A 254 -2.81 -23.60 0.13
CA LYS A 254 -1.46 -23.88 -0.32
C LYS A 254 -0.67 -22.58 -0.46
N ILE A 255 -0.01 -22.18 0.62
CA ILE A 255 0.76 -20.94 0.72
C ILE A 255 2.25 -21.24 0.57
N GLN A 256 2.95 -20.40 -0.18
CA GLN A 256 4.39 -20.46 -0.40
C GLN A 256 5.01 -19.09 -0.12
N LYS A 257 6.21 -19.06 0.49
CA LYS A 257 6.94 -17.80 0.72
C LYS A 257 7.37 -17.11 -0.58
N LYS A 258 7.47 -17.86 -1.68
CA LYS A 258 7.98 -17.42 -2.99
C LYS A 258 7.24 -18.13 -4.11
N GLY A 259 7.40 -17.61 -5.31
CA GLY A 259 6.78 -18.14 -6.52
C GLY A 259 5.76 -17.18 -7.08
N ARG A 260 4.83 -17.69 -7.88
CA ARG A 260 3.80 -16.91 -8.54
C ARG A 260 2.42 -17.32 -8.01
N GLY A 261 1.55 -16.35 -7.80
CA GLY A 261 0.20 -16.58 -7.28
C GLY A 261 -0.45 -15.30 -6.77
N ALA A 262 -1.62 -15.44 -6.16
CA ALA A 262 -2.24 -14.31 -5.48
C ALA A 262 -1.57 -14.00 -4.15
N PHE A 263 -1.54 -12.72 -3.78
CA PHE A 263 -0.82 -12.27 -2.61
C PHE A 263 -1.59 -12.49 -1.32
N ASN A 264 -0.89 -13.14 -0.39
CA ASN A 264 -1.18 -13.14 1.03
C ASN A 264 -0.18 -12.21 1.72
N ILE A 265 -0.68 -11.26 2.50
CA ILE A 265 0.12 -10.22 3.13
C ILE A 265 0.05 -10.38 4.64
N ILE A 266 1.22 -10.38 5.28
CA ILE A 266 1.36 -10.17 6.73
C ILE A 266 1.77 -8.73 6.94
N ASP A 267 0.96 -7.92 7.60
CA ASP A 267 1.27 -6.54 8.00
C ASP A 267 1.11 -6.40 9.53
N LEU A 268 2.23 -6.41 10.26
CA LEU A 268 2.20 -6.36 11.72
C LEU A 268 1.80 -4.98 12.26
N ALA A 269 1.78 -3.93 11.43
CA ALA A 269 1.22 -2.64 11.83
C ALA A 269 -0.31 -2.69 12.01
N ASN A 270 -0.98 -3.67 11.39
CA ASN A 270 -2.41 -3.93 11.54
C ASN A 270 -2.78 -4.70 12.82
N ILE A 271 -1.95 -4.64 13.88
CA ILE A 271 -2.19 -5.40 15.11
C ILE A 271 -3.59 -5.16 15.71
N ASN A 272 -4.12 -3.95 15.56
CA ASN A 272 -5.44 -3.54 16.05
C ASN A 272 -6.61 -3.79 15.07
N SER A 273 -6.34 -4.31 13.87
CA SER A 273 -7.35 -4.74 12.90
C SER A 273 -7.14 -6.22 12.57
N CYS A 274 -6.62 -6.56 11.39
CA CYS A 274 -6.17 -7.90 11.03
C CYS A 274 -4.85 -7.80 10.26
N SER A 275 -3.85 -8.53 10.73
CA SER A 275 -2.50 -8.54 10.15
C SER A 275 -2.33 -9.54 9.01
N PHE A 276 -3.26 -10.47 8.81
CA PHE A 276 -3.12 -11.58 7.88
C PHE A 276 -4.18 -11.48 6.80
N LEU A 277 -3.82 -10.93 5.64
CA LEU A 277 -4.77 -10.56 4.58
C LEU A 277 -4.55 -11.39 3.31
N ALA A 278 -5.61 -11.98 2.78
CA ALA A 278 -5.65 -12.57 1.45
C ALA A 278 -6.20 -11.55 0.47
N THR A 279 -5.34 -11.04 -0.43
CA THR A 279 -5.68 -9.99 -1.39
C THR A 279 -6.01 -10.56 -2.76
N ASP A 280 -6.69 -9.80 -3.60
CA ASP A 280 -6.95 -10.17 -5.00
C ASP A 280 -5.80 -9.77 -5.94
N ASP A 281 -4.73 -9.15 -5.42
CA ASP A 281 -3.57 -8.80 -6.22
C ASP A 281 -2.74 -10.05 -6.55
N TYR A 282 -2.19 -10.09 -7.77
CA TYR A 282 -1.50 -11.24 -8.33
C TYR A 282 -0.11 -10.86 -8.83
N GLY A 283 0.86 -11.76 -8.62
CA GLY A 283 2.21 -11.51 -9.08
C GLY A 283 3.22 -12.56 -8.68
N SER A 284 4.48 -12.17 -8.60
CA SER A 284 5.60 -13.02 -8.20
C SER A 284 6.25 -12.51 -6.92
N VAL A 285 6.77 -13.42 -6.10
CA VAL A 285 7.52 -13.14 -4.87
C VAL A 285 8.83 -13.89 -4.89
N THR A 286 9.93 -13.19 -4.60
CA THR A 286 11.28 -13.74 -4.45
C THR A 286 11.77 -13.58 -3.00
N GLU A 287 13.05 -13.84 -2.74
CA GLU A 287 13.64 -13.51 -1.42
C GLU A 287 13.72 -12.00 -1.19
N ASP A 288 13.95 -11.23 -2.25
CA ASP A 288 14.38 -9.84 -2.13
C ASP A 288 13.30 -8.84 -2.51
N PHE A 289 12.38 -9.22 -3.41
CA PHE A 289 11.35 -8.35 -3.95
C PHE A 289 10.11 -9.12 -4.41
N PHE A 290 9.04 -8.38 -4.71
CA PHE A 290 7.86 -8.87 -5.39
C PHE A 290 7.50 -7.97 -6.58
N GLU A 291 6.81 -8.55 -7.56
CA GLU A 291 6.34 -7.87 -8.76
C GLU A 291 4.84 -8.05 -8.88
N ILE A 292 4.12 -7.00 -9.30
CA ILE A 292 2.66 -7.00 -9.39
C ILE A 292 2.28 -7.11 -10.87
N TYR A 293 1.54 -8.15 -11.23
CA TYR A 293 1.09 -8.36 -12.62
C TYR A 293 -0.35 -7.90 -12.84
N GLY A 294 -1.15 -7.79 -11.79
CA GLY A 294 -2.53 -7.33 -11.88
C GLY A 294 -3.36 -7.81 -10.70
N ARG A 295 -4.64 -8.06 -10.96
CA ARG A 295 -5.59 -8.66 -10.02
C ARG A 295 -6.16 -9.93 -10.62
N ILE A 296 -6.54 -10.87 -9.76
CA ILE A 296 -7.40 -11.98 -10.17
C ILE A 296 -8.79 -11.40 -10.46
N ASP A 297 -9.24 -11.54 -11.70
CA ASP A 297 -10.63 -11.25 -12.04
C ASP A 297 -11.54 -12.41 -11.62
N GLU A 298 -12.78 -12.11 -11.24
CA GLU A 298 -13.76 -13.14 -10.88
C GLU A 298 -14.05 -14.14 -12.02
N SER A 299 -13.77 -13.77 -13.27
CA SER A 299 -13.88 -14.67 -14.43
C SER A 299 -12.82 -15.76 -14.45
N ASP A 300 -11.61 -15.47 -13.97
CA ASP A 300 -10.47 -16.39 -14.03
C ASP A 300 -10.66 -17.57 -13.05
N ILE A 301 -11.27 -17.31 -11.89
CA ILE A 301 -11.61 -18.34 -10.90
C ILE A 301 -12.72 -19.28 -11.43
N ARG A 302 -13.66 -18.77 -12.24
CA ARG A 302 -14.77 -19.57 -12.78
C ARG A 302 -14.33 -20.44 -13.96
N GLY A 303 -13.39 -19.97 -14.77
CA GLY A 303 -12.85 -20.72 -15.93
C GLY A 303 -12.14 -22.01 -15.54
N CYS A 304 -11.38 -22.02 -14.45
CA CYS A 304 -10.70 -23.23 -13.96
C CYS A 304 -11.64 -24.29 -13.39
N ASN A 305 -12.80 -23.90 -12.86
CA ASN A 305 -13.81 -24.85 -12.35
C ASN A 305 -14.67 -25.50 -13.46
N GLN A 306 -14.64 -24.99 -14.70
CA GLN A 306 -15.32 -25.61 -15.83
C GLN A 306 -14.53 -26.75 -16.50
N MET A 307 -13.26 -26.97 -16.13
CA MET A 307 -12.49 -28.14 -16.60
C MET A 307 -12.61 -29.37 -15.69
N LEU A 308 -13.47 -29.33 -14.66
CA LEU A 308 -13.70 -30.42 -13.71
C LEU A 308 -15.17 -30.90 -13.64
N LEU A 309 -15.96 -30.64 -14.69
CA LEU A 309 -17.27 -31.29 -14.94
C LEU A 309 -17.24 -32.08 -16.24
#